data_AF-A0A2I3RF07-F1
#
_entry.id   AF-A0A2I3RF07-F1
#
_cell.length_a   1.000
_cell.length_b   1.000
_cell.length_c   1.000
_cell.angle_alpha   90.00
_cell.angle_beta   90.00
_cell.angle_gamma   90.00
#
_symmetry.space_group_name_H-M   'P 1'
#
loop_
_entity.id
_entity.type
_entity.pdbx_description
1 polymer ?
#
loop_
_entity_poly.entity_id
_entity_poly.type
_entity_poly.pdbx_seq_one_letter_code
_entity_poly.pdbx_strand_id
1 'polypeptide(L)'
;MAGIAAKLAKDREAAEGLGSHERAIKYLNQDYEALRNECLEAGTLFQDPSFPAIPSALGFKELGPYSSKTRGIEWKRPTEICADPQFIIGGATRTDICQGALGDCWLLAAIASLTLNEEILARVVPLNQSFQENYAGIFHFQFWQYGEWVEVVVDDRLPTKDGELLFVHSAEGSEFWSALLEKAYAKINGCYEALSGGATTEGFEDFTGGIAEWYELKKPPPNLFKIIQKALQKGSLLGCSIDITSAADSEAITFQKLVKGHAYSVTGAEEVESNGSLQKLIRIRNPWGEVEWTGRWNDNCPSWNTIDPEERERLTRRHEDGEFWMSFSDFLRHYSRLEICNLTPDTLTSDTYKKWKLTKMDGNWRRGSTAGGCRNYPNTFWMNPQYLIKLEEEDEDEEDGESGCTFLVGLIQKHRRRQRKMGEDMHTIGFGIYEVPEELSGQTNIHLSKNFFLTNRARERSDTFINLREVLNRFKLPPGEYILVPSTFEPNKDGDFCIRVFSEKKADYQAVDDEIEANLEEFDISEDDIDDGFRRLFAQLAGEDAEISAFELQTILRRVLAKRQDIKSDGFSIETCKIMVDMLDVSFNVLQGIETGGV
;
A
#
# COMPACT_ATOMS: atom_id res chain seq x y z
N MET A 1 17.96 17.92 2.59
CA MET A 1 17.83 18.16 1.13
C MET A 1 16.37 17.94 0.75
N ALA A 2 15.77 18.81 -0.05
CA ALA A 2 14.41 18.64 -0.57
C ALA A 2 14.47 18.60 -2.11
N GLY A 3 13.52 17.91 -2.76
CA GLY A 3 13.47 17.78 -4.22
C GLY A 3 14.07 16.46 -4.75
N ILE A 4 14.34 16.40 -6.06
CA ILE A 4 14.73 15.17 -6.77
C ILE A 4 16.01 14.52 -6.22
N ALA A 5 16.95 15.32 -5.72
CA ALA A 5 18.19 14.81 -5.11
C ALA A 5 17.92 13.94 -3.87
N ALA A 6 16.90 14.28 -3.08
CA ALA A 6 16.51 13.46 -1.93
C ALA A 6 15.86 12.14 -2.36
N LYS A 7 15.07 12.16 -3.44
CA LYS A 7 14.47 10.95 -4.03
C LYS A 7 15.56 10.00 -4.56
N LEU A 8 16.49 10.52 -5.36
CA LEU A 8 17.62 9.74 -5.88
C LEU A 8 18.52 9.17 -4.80
N ALA A 9 18.75 9.92 -3.70
CA ALA A 9 19.49 9.40 -2.55
C ALA A 9 18.73 8.24 -1.90
N LYS A 10 17.41 8.38 -1.68
CA LYS A 10 16.57 7.30 -1.15
C LYS A 10 16.61 6.07 -2.06
N ASP A 11 16.52 6.25 -3.37
CA ASP A 11 16.54 5.15 -4.35
C ASP A 11 17.88 4.39 -4.31
N ARG A 12 19.00 5.10 -4.12
CA ARG A 12 20.33 4.48 -3.90
C ARG A 12 20.40 3.71 -2.59
N GLU A 13 19.91 4.29 -1.49
CA GLU A 13 19.86 3.60 -0.19
C GLU A 13 18.96 2.36 -0.23
N ALA A 14 17.85 2.42 -0.98
CA ALA A 14 16.97 1.27 -1.20
C ALA A 14 17.68 0.16 -1.99
N ALA A 15 18.46 0.51 -3.02
CA ALA A 15 19.29 -0.45 -3.75
C ALA A 15 20.38 -1.10 -2.87
N GLU A 16 20.85 -0.39 -1.84
CA GLU A 16 21.76 -0.91 -0.81
C GLU A 16 21.05 -1.68 0.32
N GLY A 17 19.74 -1.88 0.23
CA GLY A 17 18.94 -2.70 1.16
C GLY A 17 18.10 -1.92 2.19
N LEU A 18 18.03 -0.58 2.12
CA LEU A 18 17.12 0.18 2.99
C LEU A 18 15.66 -0.15 2.63
N GLY A 19 14.84 -0.43 3.66
CA GLY A 19 13.46 -0.87 3.47
C GLY A 19 13.31 -2.39 3.35
N SER A 20 14.40 -3.17 3.47
CA SER A 20 14.27 -4.58 3.83
C SER A 20 13.84 -4.73 5.29
N HIS A 21 13.38 -5.93 5.67
CA HIS A 21 13.00 -6.21 7.06
C HIS A 21 14.19 -6.02 8.03
N GLU A 22 15.40 -6.42 7.62
CA GLU A 22 16.61 -6.28 8.44
C GLU A 22 17.09 -4.82 8.55
N ARG A 23 16.77 -3.99 7.56
CA ARG A 23 17.15 -2.57 7.51
C ARG A 23 15.93 -1.69 7.23
N ALA A 24 14.94 -1.79 8.12
CA ALA A 24 13.69 -1.05 8.02
C ALA A 24 13.92 0.47 8.00
N ILE A 25 13.08 1.19 7.26
CA ILE A 25 13.11 2.66 7.20
C ILE A 25 12.60 3.21 8.54
N LYS A 26 13.39 4.07 9.18
CA LYS A 26 13.01 4.74 10.42
C LYS A 26 11.95 5.82 10.14
N TYR A 27 10.72 5.58 10.57
CA TYR A 27 9.63 6.52 10.33
C TYR A 27 9.92 7.86 11.02
N LEU A 28 9.81 8.95 10.24
CA LEU A 28 10.11 10.31 10.70
C LEU A 28 11.53 10.49 11.28
N ASN A 29 12.47 9.63 10.85
CA ASN A 29 13.86 9.58 11.33
C ASN A 29 14.00 9.37 12.85
N GLN A 30 13.01 8.74 13.49
CA GLN A 30 13.09 8.35 14.89
C GLN A 30 13.80 7.00 15.03
N ASP A 31 14.85 6.95 15.84
CA ASP A 31 15.62 5.75 16.16
C ASP A 31 15.23 5.26 17.56
N TYR A 32 14.65 4.06 17.64
CA TYR A 32 14.16 3.49 18.90
C TYR A 32 15.27 3.39 19.96
N GLU A 33 16.42 2.82 19.59
CA GLU A 33 17.53 2.58 20.51
C GLU A 33 18.13 3.89 21.02
N ALA A 34 18.35 4.85 20.12
CA ALA A 34 18.89 6.15 20.49
C ALA A 34 17.95 6.93 21.42
N LEU A 35 16.65 6.99 21.08
CA LEU A 35 15.64 7.69 21.88
C LEU A 35 15.41 7.02 23.23
N ARG A 36 15.41 5.68 23.28
CA ARG A 36 15.32 4.92 24.53
C ARG A 36 16.52 5.22 25.43
N ASN A 37 17.73 5.16 24.89
CA ASN A 37 18.95 5.42 25.66
C ASN A 37 19.01 6.86 26.18
N GLU A 38 18.62 7.85 25.36
CA GLU A 38 18.52 9.25 25.80
C GLU A 38 17.56 9.40 26.99
N CYS A 39 16.38 8.76 26.92
CA CYS A 39 15.39 8.81 28.00
C CYS A 39 15.88 8.10 29.27
N LEU A 40 16.56 6.95 29.13
CA LEU A 40 17.16 6.21 30.25
C LEU A 40 18.26 7.02 30.94
N GLU A 41 19.15 7.65 30.17
CA GLU A 41 20.22 8.51 30.69
C GLU A 41 19.68 9.73 31.43
N ALA A 42 18.60 10.34 30.91
CA ALA A 42 17.94 11.49 31.51
C ALA A 42 17.02 11.13 32.69
N GLY A 43 16.67 9.85 32.88
CA GLY A 43 15.69 9.42 33.89
C GLY A 43 14.28 9.92 33.61
N THR A 44 13.92 10.05 32.33
CA THR A 44 12.62 10.59 31.87
C THR A 44 11.87 9.58 31.01
N LEU A 45 10.56 9.73 30.88
CA LEU A 45 9.75 8.92 29.97
C LEU A 45 9.60 9.61 28.62
N PHE A 46 9.72 8.84 27.54
CA PHE A 46 9.60 9.34 26.18
C PHE A 46 8.23 9.98 25.94
N GLN A 47 8.26 11.15 25.31
CA GLN A 47 7.07 11.82 24.81
C GLN A 47 7.25 12.01 23.33
N ASP A 48 6.45 11.32 22.53
CA ASP A 48 6.59 11.34 21.08
C ASP A 48 6.27 12.73 20.52
N PRO A 49 7.25 13.48 19.97
CA PRO A 49 7.00 14.79 19.39
C PRO A 49 6.21 14.70 18.08
N SER A 50 6.21 13.54 17.43
CA SER A 50 5.61 13.33 16.11
C SER A 50 4.20 12.77 16.15
N PHE A 51 3.79 12.20 17.28
CA PHE A 51 2.44 11.74 17.55
C PHE A 51 2.01 12.13 18.97
N PRO A 52 1.84 13.44 19.21
CA PRO A 52 1.57 13.96 20.55
C PRO A 52 0.20 13.50 21.07
N ALA A 53 0.11 13.34 22.40
CA ALA A 53 -1.09 12.99 23.14
C ALA A 53 -2.13 14.16 23.16
N ILE A 54 -2.65 14.52 21.99
CA ILE A 54 -3.58 15.62 21.76
C ILE A 54 -4.71 15.20 20.81
N PRO A 55 -5.82 15.95 20.73
CA PRO A 55 -6.98 15.53 19.93
C PRO A 55 -6.72 15.25 18.45
N SER A 56 -5.71 15.88 17.83
CA SER A 56 -5.38 15.61 16.43
C SER A 56 -4.82 14.21 16.17
N ALA A 57 -4.27 13.54 17.20
CA ALA A 57 -3.85 12.15 17.12
C ALA A 57 -5.06 11.20 17.14
N LEU A 58 -6.18 11.60 17.76
CA LEU A 58 -7.42 10.84 17.74
C LEU A 58 -8.12 10.95 16.38
N GLY A 59 -8.23 12.16 15.83
CA GLY A 59 -8.94 12.34 14.58
C GLY A 59 -9.14 13.79 14.14
N PHE A 60 -10.00 13.94 13.14
CA PHE A 60 -10.26 15.20 12.45
C PHE A 60 -11.75 15.50 12.26
N LYS A 61 -12.65 14.51 12.39
CA LYS A 61 -14.11 14.69 12.24
C LYS A 61 -14.88 13.99 13.37
N GLU A 62 -15.13 12.70 13.26
CA GLU A 62 -15.86 11.90 14.27
C GLU A 62 -15.08 11.76 15.56
N LEU A 63 -13.74 11.68 15.48
CA LEU A 63 -12.83 11.71 16.62
C LEU A 63 -12.00 13.01 16.64
N GLY A 64 -12.53 14.07 16.02
CA GLY A 64 -11.89 15.38 16.00
C GLY A 64 -12.02 16.15 17.33
N PRO A 65 -11.36 17.32 17.44
CA PRO A 65 -11.36 18.14 18.66
C PRO A 65 -12.73 18.63 19.13
N TYR A 66 -13.69 18.77 18.21
CA TYR A 66 -15.04 19.30 18.50
C TYR A 66 -16.09 18.21 18.67
N SER A 67 -15.71 16.94 18.53
CA SER A 67 -16.63 15.81 18.68
C SER A 67 -17.04 15.61 20.13
N SER A 68 -18.29 15.20 20.37
CA SER A 68 -18.71 14.75 21.70
C SER A 68 -18.04 13.44 22.11
N LYS A 69 -17.65 12.60 21.13
CA LYS A 69 -17.01 11.31 21.37
C LYS A 69 -15.65 11.45 22.05
N THR A 70 -14.95 12.57 21.82
CA THR A 70 -13.60 12.80 22.35
C THR A 70 -13.53 13.60 23.65
N ARG A 71 -14.69 14.02 24.19
CA ARG A 71 -14.73 14.76 25.46
C ARG A 71 -14.42 13.83 26.63
N GLY A 72 -13.55 14.31 27.52
CA GLY A 72 -13.14 13.58 28.72
C GLY A 72 -12.13 12.46 28.45
N ILE A 73 -11.56 12.39 27.24
CA ILE A 73 -10.46 11.46 26.97
C ILE A 73 -9.20 11.97 27.66
N GLU A 74 -8.56 11.06 28.39
CA GLU A 74 -7.26 11.27 29.04
C GLU A 74 -6.25 10.30 28.42
N TRP A 75 -5.02 10.75 28.24
CA TRP A 75 -3.94 9.88 27.76
C TRP A 75 -3.18 9.35 28.96
N LYS A 76 -3.25 8.03 29.19
CA LYS A 76 -2.60 7.36 30.32
C LYS A 76 -1.62 6.31 29.85
N ARG A 77 -0.53 6.12 30.59
CA ARG A 77 0.41 5.02 30.34
C ARG A 77 -0.11 3.73 31.00
N PRO A 78 0.26 2.54 30.51
CA PRO A 78 -0.03 1.27 31.18
C PRO A 78 0.32 1.25 32.67
N THR A 79 1.44 1.89 33.05
CA THR A 79 1.89 2.06 34.44
C THR A 79 0.96 2.89 35.32
N GLU A 80 0.03 3.65 34.72
CA GLU A 80 -1.01 4.43 35.41
C GLU A 80 -2.38 3.73 35.38
N ILE A 81 -2.54 2.71 34.53
CA ILE A 81 -3.80 1.98 34.29
C ILE A 81 -3.85 0.71 35.14
N CYS A 82 -2.75 -0.05 35.20
CA CYS A 82 -2.67 -1.27 36.00
C CYS A 82 -1.36 -1.36 36.79
N ALA A 83 -1.34 -2.23 37.81
CA ALA A 83 -0.24 -2.30 38.78
C ALA A 83 1.02 -3.00 38.25
N ASP A 84 0.86 -3.97 37.35
CA ASP A 84 1.95 -4.73 36.75
C ASP A 84 1.72 -4.84 35.24
N PRO A 85 1.98 -3.77 34.47
CA PRO A 85 1.79 -3.79 33.03
C PRO A 85 2.77 -4.74 32.37
N GLN A 86 2.28 -5.58 31.48
CA GLN A 86 3.06 -6.52 30.71
C GLN A 86 2.95 -6.17 29.23
N PHE A 87 4.05 -6.36 28.51
CA PHE A 87 4.02 -6.16 27.06
C PHE A 87 3.25 -7.31 26.42
N ILE A 88 3.69 -8.55 26.67
CA ILE A 88 3.07 -9.80 26.23
C ILE A 88 3.05 -10.79 27.40
N ILE A 89 1.94 -11.50 27.64
CA ILE A 89 1.79 -12.51 28.70
C ILE A 89 1.44 -13.87 28.08
N GLY A 90 2.25 -14.90 28.33
CA GLY A 90 1.91 -16.27 27.91
C GLY A 90 1.93 -16.49 26.39
N GLY A 91 2.56 -15.58 25.65
CA GLY A 91 2.54 -15.52 24.19
C GLY A 91 1.44 -14.58 23.71
N ALA A 92 1.66 -13.90 22.59
CA ALA A 92 0.67 -12.99 22.04
C ALA A 92 -0.38 -13.80 21.28
N THR A 93 -1.61 -13.74 21.76
CA THR A 93 -2.72 -14.55 21.27
C THR A 93 -3.88 -13.70 20.76
N ARG A 94 -4.74 -14.31 19.97
CA ARG A 94 -5.93 -13.65 19.42
C ARG A 94 -6.92 -13.14 20.49
N THR A 95 -6.88 -13.66 21.72
CA THR A 95 -7.72 -13.19 22.83
C THR A 95 -7.25 -11.86 23.42
N ASP A 96 -6.05 -11.42 23.05
CA ASP A 96 -5.48 -10.13 23.47
C ASP A 96 -6.04 -8.97 22.61
N ILE A 97 -6.98 -9.30 21.71
CA ILE A 97 -7.60 -8.42 20.73
C ILE A 97 -9.10 -8.37 20.98
N CYS A 98 -9.53 -7.30 21.64
CA CYS A 98 -10.92 -6.90 21.83
C CYS A 98 -11.12 -5.48 21.28
N GLN A 99 -12.03 -5.32 20.33
CA GLN A 99 -12.32 -4.01 19.71
C GLN A 99 -12.89 -3.02 20.73
N GLY A 100 -12.33 -1.80 20.73
CA GLY A 100 -12.90 -0.66 21.44
C GLY A 100 -13.90 0.12 20.60
N ALA A 101 -13.95 1.44 20.80
CA ALA A 101 -14.94 2.33 20.18
C ALA A 101 -14.59 2.78 18.73
N LEU A 102 -13.53 2.25 18.13
CA LEU A 102 -13.09 2.58 16.77
C LEU A 102 -13.60 1.56 15.76
N GLY A 103 -14.01 2.02 14.57
CA GLY A 103 -14.55 1.18 13.49
C GLY A 103 -13.46 0.54 12.63
N ASP A 104 -12.45 -0.07 13.25
CA ASP A 104 -11.28 -0.66 12.61
C ASP A 104 -11.20 -2.19 12.77
N CYS A 105 -12.35 -2.85 12.91
CA CYS A 105 -12.48 -4.31 12.94
C CYS A 105 -11.61 -5.07 11.91
N TRP A 106 -11.44 -4.50 10.71
CA TRP A 106 -10.58 -5.04 9.65
C TRP A 106 -9.11 -5.17 10.08
N LEU A 107 -8.60 -4.21 10.85
CA LEU A 107 -7.24 -4.24 11.38
C LEU A 107 -7.14 -5.25 12.51
N LEU A 108 -8.13 -5.28 13.40
CA LEU A 108 -8.14 -6.21 14.54
C LEU A 108 -8.27 -7.66 14.09
N ALA A 109 -9.10 -7.95 13.08
CA ALA A 109 -9.14 -9.26 12.42
C ALA A 109 -7.78 -9.63 11.82
N ALA A 110 -7.06 -8.66 11.24
CA ALA A 110 -5.72 -8.89 10.74
C ALA A 110 -4.72 -9.22 11.86
N ILE A 111 -4.75 -8.48 12.97
CA ILE A 111 -3.89 -8.73 14.14
C ILE A 111 -4.22 -10.09 14.78
N ALA A 112 -5.50 -10.42 14.93
CA ALA A 112 -5.93 -11.70 15.48
C ALA A 112 -5.43 -12.89 14.62
N SER A 113 -5.51 -12.79 13.29
CA SER A 113 -4.93 -13.82 12.41
C SER A 113 -3.41 -13.86 12.49
N LEU A 114 -2.73 -12.72 12.65
CA LEU A 114 -1.28 -12.63 12.79
C LEU A 114 -0.76 -13.44 13.99
N THR A 115 -1.51 -13.47 15.11
CA THR A 115 -1.14 -14.25 16.31
C THR A 115 -1.08 -15.76 16.08
N LEU A 116 -1.66 -16.27 14.98
CA LEU A 116 -1.59 -17.70 14.64
C LEU A 116 -0.20 -18.10 14.11
N ASN A 117 0.64 -17.13 13.76
CA ASN A 117 1.99 -17.35 13.26
C ASN A 117 3.00 -16.49 14.04
N GLU A 118 3.62 -17.10 15.06
CA GLU A 118 4.58 -16.44 15.94
C GLU A 118 5.79 -15.85 15.19
N GLU A 119 6.22 -16.48 14.09
CA GLU A 119 7.36 -15.98 13.30
C GLU A 119 7.03 -14.68 12.57
N ILE A 120 5.84 -14.59 11.97
CA ILE A 120 5.39 -13.35 11.30
C ILE A 120 5.12 -12.29 12.37
N LEU A 121 4.46 -12.67 13.47
CA LEU A 121 4.19 -11.75 14.56
C LEU A 121 5.48 -11.09 15.08
N ALA A 122 6.53 -11.86 15.30
CA ALA A 122 7.82 -11.36 15.78
C ALA A 122 8.52 -10.38 14.81
N ARG A 123 8.14 -10.38 13.52
CA ARG A 123 8.60 -9.37 12.54
C ARG A 123 7.93 -8.01 12.76
N VAL A 124 6.64 -8.03 13.06
CA VAL A 124 5.84 -6.81 13.29
C VAL A 124 6.03 -6.28 14.70
N VAL A 125 6.06 -7.18 15.68
CA VAL A 125 6.13 -6.91 17.11
C VAL A 125 7.44 -7.50 17.65
N PRO A 126 8.52 -6.70 17.74
CA PRO A 126 9.76 -7.12 18.37
C PRO A 126 9.50 -7.57 19.82
N LEU A 127 9.79 -8.85 20.12
CA LEU A 127 9.44 -9.48 21.40
C LEU A 127 10.39 -9.11 22.55
N ASN A 128 11.45 -8.34 22.27
CA ASN A 128 12.46 -7.89 23.22
C ASN A 128 12.06 -6.60 23.98
N GLN A 129 10.77 -6.31 24.07
CA GLN A 129 10.21 -5.11 24.69
C GLN A 129 9.55 -5.48 26.05
N SER A 130 9.69 -4.61 27.04
CA SER A 130 9.23 -4.87 28.41
C SER A 130 8.91 -3.56 29.15
N PHE A 131 7.97 -3.62 30.09
CA PHE A 131 7.71 -2.54 31.05
C PHE A 131 8.62 -2.63 32.30
N GLN A 132 9.32 -3.74 32.49
CA GLN A 132 10.14 -4.03 33.66
C GLN A 132 11.62 -3.74 33.38
N GLU A 133 12.12 -4.16 32.23
CA GLU A 133 13.53 -4.01 31.86
C GLU A 133 13.75 -2.83 30.91
N ASN A 134 14.69 -1.94 31.24
CA ASN A 134 15.06 -0.77 30.43
C ASN A 134 13.85 0.09 29.99
N TYR A 135 12.83 0.16 30.84
CA TYR A 135 11.62 0.91 30.55
C TYR A 135 11.88 2.41 30.52
N ALA A 136 11.54 3.04 29.39
CA ALA A 136 11.57 4.48 29.19
C ALA A 136 10.27 5.01 28.56
N GLY A 137 9.18 4.24 28.63
CA GLY A 137 7.88 4.63 28.06
C GLY A 137 7.88 4.75 26.52
N ILE A 138 8.70 3.93 25.85
CA ILE A 138 8.94 3.91 24.41
C ILE A 138 8.92 2.48 23.88
N PHE A 139 8.26 2.27 22.75
CA PHE A 139 8.10 0.98 22.07
C PHE A 139 8.26 1.17 20.56
N HIS A 140 8.47 0.09 19.83
CA HIS A 140 8.61 0.10 18.38
C HIS A 140 7.97 -1.12 17.70
N PHE A 141 7.56 -0.92 16.46
CA PHE A 141 6.90 -1.91 15.61
C PHE A 141 7.39 -1.77 14.18
N GLN A 142 7.28 -2.82 13.38
CA GLN A 142 7.58 -2.75 11.95
C GLN A 142 6.33 -3.02 11.11
N PHE A 143 6.08 -2.15 10.14
CA PHE A 143 5.01 -2.32 9.18
C PHE A 143 5.58 -2.32 7.78
N TRP A 144 5.10 -3.25 6.96
CA TRP A 144 5.30 -3.18 5.53
C TRP A 144 4.44 -2.06 4.95
N GLN A 145 5.03 -1.20 4.14
CA GLN A 145 4.37 -0.06 3.51
C GLN A 145 4.78 0.00 2.04
N TYR A 146 3.88 -0.45 1.17
CA TYR A 146 4.01 -0.30 -0.29
C TYR A 146 5.36 -0.82 -0.82
N GLY A 147 5.80 -1.96 -0.31
CA GLY A 147 7.03 -2.66 -0.73
C GLY A 147 8.28 -2.32 0.08
N GLU A 148 8.17 -1.61 1.20
CA GLU A 148 9.29 -1.29 2.09
C GLU A 148 8.87 -1.55 3.55
N TRP A 149 9.74 -2.14 4.37
CA TRP A 149 9.53 -2.22 5.81
C TRP A 149 9.87 -0.89 6.48
N VAL A 150 8.99 -0.44 7.38
CA VAL A 150 9.07 0.83 8.08
C VAL A 150 8.97 0.58 9.58
N GLU A 151 9.99 0.98 10.32
CA GLU A 151 10.03 0.94 11.78
C GLU A 151 9.35 2.19 12.34
N VAL A 152 8.37 1.99 13.23
CA VAL A 152 7.58 3.04 13.86
C VAL A 152 7.76 2.98 15.36
N VAL A 153 8.31 4.06 15.91
CA VAL A 153 8.45 4.29 17.35
C VAL A 153 7.19 4.95 17.89
N VAL A 154 6.75 4.57 19.09
CA VAL A 154 5.66 5.25 19.82
C VAL A 154 6.00 5.33 21.31
N ASP A 155 5.51 6.37 21.98
CA ASP A 155 5.38 6.29 23.44
C ASP A 155 4.19 5.42 23.85
N ASP A 156 4.10 5.04 25.12
CA ASP A 156 3.02 4.17 25.63
C ASP A 156 1.79 4.91 26.18
N ARG A 157 1.62 6.20 25.91
CA ARG A 157 0.38 6.92 26.31
C ARG A 157 -0.79 6.44 25.46
N LEU A 158 -1.82 5.86 26.07
CA LEU A 158 -3.01 5.34 25.38
C LEU A 158 -4.24 6.20 25.69
N PRO A 159 -5.14 6.41 24.71
CA PRO A 159 -6.42 7.09 24.96
C PRO A 159 -7.30 6.27 25.90
N THR A 160 -7.70 6.89 27.01
CA THR A 160 -8.59 6.30 28.01
C THR A 160 -9.80 7.19 28.24
N LYS A 161 -10.90 6.58 28.67
CA LYS A 161 -12.07 7.28 29.15
C LYS A 161 -12.58 6.57 30.40
N ASP A 162 -12.81 7.33 31.45
CA ASP A 162 -13.25 6.80 32.75
C ASP A 162 -12.31 5.72 33.34
N GLY A 163 -11.02 5.75 32.95
CA GLY A 163 -10.00 4.81 33.40
C GLY A 163 -9.83 3.56 32.53
N GLU A 164 -10.69 3.35 31.53
CA GLU A 164 -10.64 2.22 30.61
C GLU A 164 -10.04 2.63 29.26
N LEU A 165 -9.38 1.69 28.57
CA LEU A 165 -8.86 1.90 27.23
C LEU A 165 -10.01 2.14 26.24
N LEU A 166 -9.87 3.17 25.39
CA LEU A 166 -10.92 3.53 24.44
C LEU A 166 -10.92 2.65 23.18
N PHE A 167 -9.75 2.15 22.79
CA PHE A 167 -9.54 1.39 21.55
C PHE A 167 -9.15 -0.06 21.87
N VAL A 168 -8.38 -0.74 21.02
CA VAL A 168 -8.06 -2.16 21.23
C VAL A 168 -7.41 -2.40 22.59
N HIS A 169 -7.79 -3.50 23.23
CA HIS A 169 -7.26 -3.94 24.51
C HIS A 169 -7.31 -5.47 24.64
N SER A 170 -6.52 -6.02 25.55
CA SER A 170 -6.54 -7.44 25.90
C SER A 170 -7.61 -7.75 26.94
N ALA A 171 -8.24 -8.93 26.84
CA ALA A 171 -9.18 -9.42 27.83
C ALA A 171 -8.53 -9.67 29.21
N GLU A 172 -7.20 -9.89 29.27
CA GLU A 172 -6.45 -10.09 30.52
C GLU A 172 -6.30 -8.77 31.31
N GLY A 173 -6.39 -7.61 30.63
CA GLY A 173 -6.37 -6.28 31.24
C GLY A 173 -4.99 -5.73 31.65
N SER A 174 -3.96 -6.58 31.81
CA SER A 174 -2.58 -6.17 32.08
C SER A 174 -1.62 -6.28 30.91
N GLU A 175 -2.11 -6.62 29.72
CA GLU A 175 -1.32 -6.81 28.50
C GLU A 175 -1.60 -5.72 27.46
N PHE A 176 -0.54 -5.14 26.86
CA PHE A 176 -0.66 -3.88 26.10
C PHE A 176 -0.02 -3.87 24.72
N TRP A 177 0.60 -4.97 24.24
CA TRP A 177 1.23 -4.99 22.91
C TRP A 177 0.25 -4.64 21.78
N SER A 178 -0.99 -5.13 21.85
CA SER A 178 -2.02 -4.90 20.83
C SER A 178 -2.46 -3.43 20.78
N ALA A 179 -2.67 -2.81 21.95
CA ALA A 179 -2.99 -1.39 22.08
C ALA A 179 -1.88 -0.48 21.52
N LEU A 180 -0.62 -0.85 21.78
CA LEU A 180 0.54 -0.11 21.28
C LEU A 180 0.77 -0.33 19.78
N LEU A 181 0.50 -1.53 19.28
CA LEU A 181 0.55 -1.85 17.84
C LEU A 181 -0.47 -1.02 17.05
N GLU A 182 -1.73 -0.98 17.51
CA GLU A 182 -2.78 -0.15 16.92
C GLU A 182 -2.41 1.34 16.97
N LYS A 183 -1.83 1.82 18.08
CA LYS A 183 -1.30 3.19 18.17
C LYS A 183 -0.21 3.47 17.13
N ALA A 184 0.75 2.58 16.96
CA ALA A 184 1.81 2.73 15.98
C ALA A 184 1.26 2.74 14.55
N TYR A 185 0.25 1.90 14.30
CA TYR A 185 -0.45 1.86 13.02
C TYR A 185 -1.31 3.12 12.78
N ALA A 186 -1.94 3.67 13.82
CA ALA A 186 -2.63 4.97 13.77
C ALA A 186 -1.64 6.10 13.45
N LYS A 187 -0.47 6.09 14.07
CA LYS A 187 0.61 7.06 13.82
C LYS A 187 1.09 7.04 12.38
N ILE A 188 1.36 5.87 11.81
CA ILE A 188 1.79 5.78 10.40
C ILE A 188 0.65 6.16 9.44
N ASN A 189 -0.61 6.07 9.84
CA ASN A 189 -1.75 6.56 9.06
C ASN A 189 -2.16 8.01 9.38
N GLY A 190 -1.53 8.63 10.38
CA GLY A 190 -1.65 10.03 10.76
C GLY A 190 -2.55 10.30 11.98
N CYS A 191 -3.56 9.48 12.25
CA CYS A 191 -4.44 9.54 13.43
C CYS A 191 -5.27 8.25 13.56
N TYR A 192 -5.88 8.01 14.72
CA TYR A 192 -6.76 6.84 14.94
C TYR A 192 -7.97 6.83 13.99
N GLU A 193 -8.61 7.98 13.77
CA GLU A 193 -9.77 8.08 12.87
C GLU A 193 -9.45 7.65 11.42
N ALA A 194 -8.19 7.75 10.98
CA ALA A 194 -7.78 7.29 9.65
C ALA A 194 -7.85 5.76 9.49
N LEU A 195 -7.93 5.02 10.59
CA LEU A 195 -8.10 3.56 10.61
C LEU A 195 -9.55 3.12 10.42
N SER A 196 -10.53 4.01 10.64
CA SER A 196 -11.94 3.67 10.51
C SER A 196 -12.29 3.25 9.08
N GLY A 197 -12.82 2.04 8.89
CA GLY A 197 -13.19 1.50 7.58
C GLY A 197 -11.98 1.09 6.73
N GLY A 198 -11.92 -0.20 6.38
CA GLY A 198 -10.85 -0.80 5.59
C GLY A 198 -11.16 -2.26 5.25
N ALA A 199 -10.31 -2.86 4.43
CA ALA A 199 -10.34 -4.29 4.16
C ALA A 199 -9.27 -5.02 4.98
N THR A 200 -9.57 -6.23 5.47
CA THR A 200 -8.63 -7.04 6.27
C THR A 200 -7.32 -7.29 5.52
N THR A 201 -7.41 -7.39 4.18
CA THR A 201 -6.27 -7.53 3.28
C THR A 201 -5.25 -6.42 3.42
N GLU A 202 -5.67 -5.19 3.73
CA GLU A 202 -4.76 -4.07 3.96
C GLU A 202 -3.85 -4.33 5.18
N GLY A 203 -4.44 -4.87 6.25
CA GLY A 203 -3.72 -5.19 7.48
C GLY A 203 -2.81 -6.39 7.27
N PHE A 204 -3.29 -7.42 6.57
CA PHE A 204 -2.47 -8.58 6.25
C PHE A 204 -1.22 -8.20 5.47
N GLU A 205 -1.34 -7.41 4.41
CA GLU A 205 -0.21 -6.94 3.62
C GLU A 205 0.75 -6.08 4.45
N ASP A 206 0.23 -5.20 5.29
CA ASP A 206 1.07 -4.33 6.12
C ASP A 206 1.79 -5.08 7.26
N PHE A 207 1.29 -6.25 7.64
CA PHE A 207 1.94 -7.11 8.64
C PHE A 207 2.87 -8.16 8.03
N THR A 208 2.74 -8.45 6.74
CA THR A 208 3.47 -9.58 6.13
C THR A 208 4.37 -9.20 4.97
N GLY A 209 4.04 -8.12 4.24
CA GLY A 209 4.53 -7.87 2.88
C GLY A 209 4.06 -8.88 1.84
N GLY A 210 3.14 -9.77 2.23
CA GLY A 210 2.57 -10.85 1.43
C GLY A 210 1.52 -10.35 0.45
N ILE A 211 0.75 -11.30 -0.07
CA ILE A 211 -0.24 -11.07 -1.12
C ILE A 211 -1.58 -11.56 -0.66
N ALA A 212 -2.57 -10.67 -0.69
CA ALA A 212 -3.94 -11.01 -0.40
C ALA A 212 -4.74 -11.33 -1.67
N GLU A 213 -5.25 -12.56 -1.74
CA GLU A 213 -6.28 -12.98 -2.70
C GLU A 213 -7.63 -13.08 -1.97
N TRP A 214 -8.73 -12.96 -2.72
CA TRP A 214 -10.06 -13.14 -2.13
C TRP A 214 -10.95 -14.03 -3.00
N TYR A 215 -11.87 -14.74 -2.35
CA TYR A 215 -12.81 -15.67 -2.94
C TYR A 215 -14.25 -15.22 -2.66
N GLU A 216 -15.08 -15.16 -3.70
CA GLU A 216 -16.52 -14.95 -3.57
C GLU A 216 -17.21 -16.24 -3.07
N LEU A 217 -17.71 -16.24 -1.84
CA LEU A 217 -18.28 -17.43 -1.21
C LEU A 217 -19.63 -17.85 -1.77
N LYS A 218 -20.27 -17.01 -2.57
CA LYS A 218 -21.46 -17.36 -3.38
C LYS A 218 -21.12 -18.23 -4.59
N LYS A 219 -19.86 -18.19 -5.03
CA LYS A 219 -19.32 -18.98 -6.15
C LYS A 219 -17.95 -19.55 -5.78
N PRO A 220 -17.86 -20.36 -4.71
CA PRO A 220 -16.58 -20.85 -4.23
C PRO A 220 -16.05 -21.95 -5.17
N PRO A 221 -14.72 -22.11 -5.30
CA PRO A 221 -14.17 -23.27 -5.97
C PRO A 221 -14.54 -24.56 -5.21
N PRO A 222 -14.75 -25.71 -5.88
CA PRO A 222 -15.21 -26.95 -5.22
C PRO A 222 -14.27 -27.46 -4.11
N ASN A 223 -12.98 -27.13 -4.20
CA ASN A 223 -11.93 -27.49 -3.26
C ASN A 223 -11.64 -26.41 -2.20
N LEU A 224 -12.49 -25.37 -2.05
CA LEU A 224 -12.23 -24.24 -1.14
C LEU A 224 -11.90 -24.65 0.30
N PHE A 225 -12.56 -25.68 0.83
CA PHE A 225 -12.27 -26.15 2.19
C PHE A 225 -10.81 -26.64 2.34
N LYS A 226 -10.29 -27.36 1.35
CA LYS A 226 -8.89 -27.82 1.34
C LYS A 226 -7.92 -26.66 1.18
N ILE A 227 -8.27 -25.68 0.34
CA ILE A 227 -7.53 -24.42 0.19
C ILE A 227 -7.37 -23.73 1.56
N ILE A 228 -8.46 -23.61 2.33
CA ILE A 228 -8.45 -23.01 3.67
C ILE A 228 -7.54 -23.81 4.62
N GLN A 229 -7.69 -25.14 4.67
CA GLN A 229 -6.87 -25.99 5.55
C GLN A 229 -5.38 -25.82 5.26
N LYS A 230 -5.01 -25.85 3.96
CA LYS A 230 -3.63 -25.70 3.52
C LYS A 230 -3.08 -24.31 3.82
N ALA A 231 -3.89 -23.26 3.67
CA ALA A 231 -3.51 -21.90 4.00
C ALA A 231 -3.18 -21.76 5.49
N LEU A 232 -4.05 -22.28 6.35
CA LEU A 232 -3.83 -22.28 7.80
C LEU A 232 -2.56 -23.06 8.18
N GLN A 233 -2.34 -24.24 7.58
CA GLN A 233 -1.14 -25.05 7.81
C GLN A 233 0.15 -24.37 7.34
N LYS A 234 0.08 -23.59 6.26
CA LYS A 234 1.21 -22.80 5.74
C LYS A 234 1.40 -21.47 6.48
N GLY A 235 0.58 -21.18 7.49
CA GLY A 235 0.64 -19.94 8.26
C GLY A 235 0.19 -18.71 7.49
N SER A 236 -0.63 -18.87 6.44
CA SER A 236 -1.31 -17.77 5.76
C SER A 236 -2.31 -17.10 6.70
N LEU A 237 -2.55 -15.82 6.50
CA LEU A 237 -3.53 -15.07 7.29
C LEU A 237 -4.88 -15.09 6.57
N LEU A 238 -5.93 -15.54 7.27
CA LEU A 238 -7.26 -15.65 6.68
C LEU A 238 -8.25 -14.73 7.38
N GLY A 239 -9.06 -14.05 6.58
CA GLY A 239 -10.15 -13.20 7.02
C GLY A 239 -11.43 -13.53 6.25
N CYS A 240 -12.58 -13.20 6.81
CA CYS A 240 -13.86 -13.34 6.11
C CYS A 240 -14.82 -12.23 6.52
N SER A 241 -15.80 -11.95 5.67
CA SER A 241 -16.75 -10.88 5.91
C SER A 241 -18.12 -11.16 5.30
N ILE A 242 -19.13 -10.46 5.83
CA ILE A 242 -20.50 -10.50 5.37
C ILE A 242 -20.82 -9.17 4.69
N ASP A 243 -21.16 -9.20 3.40
CA ASP A 243 -21.49 -8.00 2.64
C ASP A 243 -22.73 -7.30 3.24
N ILE A 244 -22.72 -5.97 3.20
CA ILE A 244 -23.89 -5.14 3.54
C ILE A 244 -24.65 -4.74 2.28
N THR A 245 -25.97 -4.66 2.39
CA THR A 245 -26.85 -4.18 1.33
C THR A 245 -27.04 -2.68 1.34
N SER A 246 -26.82 -2.05 2.49
CA SER A 246 -26.88 -0.61 2.68
C SER A 246 -25.91 -0.17 3.77
N ALA A 247 -25.49 1.10 3.77
CA ALA A 247 -24.62 1.64 4.82
C ALA A 247 -25.26 1.58 6.22
N ALA A 248 -26.60 1.52 6.31
CA ALA A 248 -27.32 1.36 7.57
C ALA A 248 -27.20 -0.07 8.15
N ASP A 249 -26.80 -1.05 7.33
CA ASP A 249 -26.56 -2.42 7.78
C ASP A 249 -25.13 -2.64 8.30
N SER A 250 -24.28 -1.60 8.32
CA SER A 250 -22.93 -1.67 8.86
C SER A 250 -22.96 -2.01 10.34
N GLU A 251 -22.20 -3.03 10.75
CA GLU A 251 -22.15 -3.58 12.10
C GLU A 251 -23.52 -4.07 12.64
N ALA A 252 -24.48 -4.34 11.75
CA ALA A 252 -25.79 -4.87 12.15
C ALA A 252 -25.69 -6.34 12.57
N ILE A 253 -26.17 -6.65 13.77
CA ILE A 253 -26.21 -8.01 14.32
C ILE A 253 -27.42 -8.76 13.77
N THR A 254 -27.19 -9.93 13.18
CA THR A 254 -28.22 -10.83 12.66
C THR A 254 -28.90 -11.62 13.79
N PHE A 255 -30.03 -12.27 13.49
CA PHE A 255 -30.73 -13.11 14.46
C PHE A 255 -29.90 -14.31 14.99
N GLN A 256 -28.82 -14.69 14.28
CA GLN A 256 -27.89 -15.75 14.70
C GLN A 256 -26.59 -15.18 15.27
N LYS A 257 -26.59 -13.89 15.67
CA LYS A 257 -25.48 -13.16 16.24
C LYS A 257 -24.23 -13.01 15.35
N LEU A 258 -24.37 -13.15 14.04
CA LEU A 258 -23.33 -12.70 13.09
C LEU A 258 -23.49 -11.21 12.78
N VAL A 259 -22.40 -10.49 12.67
CA VAL A 259 -22.31 -9.04 12.41
C VAL A 259 -22.04 -8.80 10.93
N LYS A 260 -22.84 -7.93 10.30
CA LYS A 260 -22.64 -7.57 8.89
C LYS A 260 -21.69 -6.40 8.71
N GLY A 261 -20.99 -6.32 7.57
CA GLY A 261 -20.07 -5.22 7.29
C GLY A 261 -18.88 -5.17 8.25
N HIS A 262 -18.53 -6.33 8.79
CA HIS A 262 -17.54 -6.52 9.85
C HIS A 262 -16.56 -7.62 9.42
N ALA A 263 -15.30 -7.46 9.79
CA ALA A 263 -14.24 -8.40 9.47
C ALA A 263 -14.09 -9.45 10.57
N TYR A 264 -14.01 -10.71 10.18
CA TYR A 264 -13.75 -11.85 11.04
C TYR A 264 -12.43 -12.51 10.65
N SER A 265 -11.79 -13.19 11.60
CA SER A 265 -10.62 -14.04 11.32
C SER A 265 -11.06 -15.48 11.14
N VAL A 266 -10.49 -16.20 10.18
CA VAL A 266 -10.62 -17.66 10.11
C VAL A 266 -9.41 -18.27 10.80
N THR A 267 -9.64 -18.99 11.89
CA THR A 267 -8.57 -19.46 12.80
C THR A 267 -8.41 -20.98 12.82
N GLY A 268 -9.23 -21.72 12.08
CA GLY A 268 -9.19 -23.18 12.05
C GLY A 268 -10.11 -23.78 10.98
N ALA A 269 -9.75 -24.95 10.47
CA ALA A 269 -10.59 -25.72 9.55
C ALA A 269 -10.30 -27.22 9.72
N GLU A 270 -11.30 -27.98 10.15
CA GLU A 270 -11.13 -29.37 10.63
C GLU A 270 -12.24 -30.26 10.08
N GLU A 271 -11.90 -31.51 9.72
CA GLU A 271 -12.88 -32.53 9.35
C GLU A 271 -13.05 -33.49 10.52
N VAL A 272 -14.27 -33.58 11.05
CA VAL A 272 -14.58 -34.42 12.22
C VAL A 272 -15.64 -35.44 11.88
N GLU A 273 -15.48 -36.66 12.40
CA GLU A 273 -16.53 -37.67 12.29
C GLU A 273 -17.58 -37.46 13.39
N SER A 274 -18.84 -37.32 12.99
CA SER A 274 -19.97 -37.16 13.91
C SER A 274 -21.09 -38.11 13.50
N ASN A 275 -21.42 -39.08 14.35
CA ASN A 275 -22.42 -40.12 14.09
C ASN A 275 -22.22 -40.85 12.74
N GLY A 276 -20.98 -41.20 12.38
CA GLY A 276 -20.67 -41.91 11.13
C GLY A 276 -20.71 -41.05 9.86
N SER A 277 -20.82 -39.72 10.01
CA SER A 277 -20.77 -38.77 8.89
C SER A 277 -19.63 -37.78 9.10
N LEU A 278 -18.80 -37.59 8.08
CA LEU A 278 -17.73 -36.60 8.08
C LEU A 278 -18.33 -35.19 7.98
N GLN A 279 -17.99 -34.32 8.93
CA GLN A 279 -18.44 -32.94 9.02
C GLN A 279 -17.24 -32.02 8.82
N LYS A 280 -17.39 -31.06 7.89
CA LYS A 280 -16.40 -30.00 7.66
C LYS A 280 -16.74 -28.82 8.56
N LEU A 281 -15.88 -28.52 9.52
CA LEU A 281 -16.04 -27.41 10.45
C LEU A 281 -15.01 -26.33 10.17
N ILE A 282 -15.42 -25.09 10.35
CA ILE A 282 -14.55 -23.91 10.25
C ILE A 282 -14.67 -23.09 11.53
N ARG A 283 -13.53 -22.66 12.05
CA ARG A 283 -13.42 -21.84 13.25
C ARG A 283 -13.24 -20.39 12.86
N ILE A 284 -14.09 -19.54 13.40
CA ILE A 284 -14.15 -18.12 13.08
C ILE A 284 -14.04 -17.35 14.39
N ARG A 285 -13.33 -16.22 14.36
CA ARG A 285 -13.18 -15.32 15.49
C ARG A 285 -13.75 -13.94 15.14
N ASN A 286 -14.61 -13.45 16.01
CA ASN A 286 -15.05 -12.06 16.09
C ASN A 286 -13.99 -11.23 16.84
N PRO A 287 -13.35 -10.23 16.21
CA PRO A 287 -12.39 -9.33 16.86
C PRO A 287 -12.97 -8.46 17.99
N TRP A 288 -14.29 -8.43 18.19
CA TRP A 288 -14.89 -7.84 19.39
C TRP A 288 -14.51 -8.60 20.67
N GLY A 289 -14.10 -9.87 20.54
CA GLY A 289 -13.86 -10.73 21.71
C GLY A 289 -15.14 -11.21 22.39
N GLU A 290 -16.29 -10.94 21.79
CA GLU A 290 -17.62 -11.32 22.27
C GLU A 290 -18.59 -11.47 21.08
N VAL A 291 -19.86 -11.79 21.35
CA VAL A 291 -20.92 -11.96 20.35
C VAL A 291 -20.62 -13.09 19.36
N GLU A 292 -21.08 -14.29 19.73
CA GLU A 292 -20.80 -15.53 19.00
C GLU A 292 -22.02 -16.12 18.30
N TRP A 293 -21.75 -16.88 17.24
CA TRP A 293 -22.72 -17.66 16.47
C TRP A 293 -23.62 -18.52 17.36
N THR A 294 -24.94 -18.40 17.19
CA THR A 294 -25.91 -19.20 17.97
C THR A 294 -26.46 -20.42 17.23
N GLY A 295 -26.00 -20.69 16.01
CA GLY A 295 -26.46 -21.83 15.23
C GLY A 295 -25.74 -23.14 15.58
N ARG A 296 -25.77 -24.11 14.66
CA ARG A 296 -25.15 -25.42 14.89
C ARG A 296 -23.64 -25.30 15.06
N TRP A 297 -23.06 -26.12 15.93
CA TRP A 297 -21.64 -26.13 16.30
C TRP A 297 -21.13 -24.95 17.13
N ASN A 298 -22.04 -24.08 17.62
CA ASN A 298 -21.68 -23.16 18.70
C ASN A 298 -21.16 -23.91 19.95
N ASP A 299 -20.49 -23.20 20.85
CA ASP A 299 -19.82 -23.74 22.04
C ASP A 299 -20.71 -24.60 22.96
N ASN A 300 -22.00 -24.25 23.03
CA ASN A 300 -23.00 -24.92 23.86
C ASN A 300 -23.82 -25.95 23.07
N CYS A 301 -23.49 -26.21 21.81
CA CYS A 301 -24.29 -27.05 20.93
C CYS A 301 -24.21 -28.53 21.32
N PRO A 302 -25.33 -29.25 21.45
CA PRO A 302 -25.32 -30.69 21.73
C PRO A 302 -24.65 -31.54 20.65
N SER A 303 -24.44 -30.99 19.44
CA SER A 303 -23.70 -31.67 18.35
C SER A 303 -22.26 -32.01 18.75
N TRP A 304 -21.67 -31.33 19.73
CA TRP A 304 -20.35 -31.72 20.25
C TRP A 304 -20.36 -33.06 20.97
N ASN A 305 -21.49 -33.51 21.52
CA ASN A 305 -21.58 -34.80 22.21
C ASN A 305 -21.53 -36.01 21.27
N THR A 306 -21.59 -35.78 19.95
CA THR A 306 -21.56 -36.84 18.93
C THR A 306 -20.19 -37.00 18.28
N ILE A 307 -19.20 -36.21 18.71
CA ILE A 307 -17.79 -36.32 18.33
C ILE A 307 -17.05 -37.11 19.43
N ASP A 308 -15.97 -37.76 19.04
CA ASP A 308 -15.04 -38.37 19.99
C ASP A 308 -14.62 -37.38 21.11
N PRO A 309 -14.60 -37.79 22.39
CA PRO A 309 -14.29 -36.89 23.50
C PRO A 309 -12.93 -36.20 23.40
N GLU A 310 -11.90 -36.86 22.87
CA GLU A 310 -10.54 -36.32 22.74
C GLU A 310 -10.51 -35.21 21.67
N GLU A 311 -11.11 -35.47 20.51
CA GLU A 311 -11.28 -34.47 19.45
C GLU A 311 -12.15 -33.30 19.90
N ARG A 312 -13.19 -33.57 20.70
CA ARG A 312 -14.04 -32.51 21.26
C ARG A 312 -13.26 -31.59 22.20
N GLU A 313 -12.41 -32.14 23.06
CA GLU A 313 -11.57 -31.35 23.98
C GLU A 313 -10.50 -30.55 23.22
N ARG A 314 -9.95 -31.11 22.15
CA ARG A 314 -9.00 -30.42 21.27
C ARG A 314 -9.63 -29.21 20.56
N LEU A 315 -10.86 -29.38 20.07
CA LEU A 315 -11.50 -28.40 19.17
C LEU A 315 -12.33 -27.37 19.90
N THR A 316 -13.05 -27.76 20.96
CA THR A 316 -14.02 -26.91 21.63
C THR A 316 -13.45 -26.37 22.94
N ARG A 317 -13.56 -25.07 23.14
CA ARG A 317 -13.40 -24.39 24.43
C ARG A 317 -14.70 -23.64 24.66
N ARG A 318 -15.32 -23.77 25.83
CA ARG A 318 -16.60 -23.11 26.12
C ARG A 318 -16.35 -21.78 26.81
N HIS A 319 -16.04 -20.75 26.02
CA HIS A 319 -15.71 -19.43 26.53
C HIS A 319 -16.39 -18.38 25.65
N GLU A 320 -16.93 -17.33 26.25
CA GLU A 320 -17.37 -16.16 25.48
C GLU A 320 -16.14 -15.31 25.17
N ASP A 321 -15.42 -15.69 24.12
CA ASP A 321 -14.19 -15.04 23.67
C ASP A 321 -14.30 -14.53 22.22
N GLY A 322 -15.45 -14.68 21.59
CA GLY A 322 -15.73 -14.30 20.20
C GLY A 322 -15.33 -15.36 19.18
N GLU A 323 -14.70 -16.46 19.59
CA GLU A 323 -14.35 -17.60 18.74
C GLU A 323 -15.45 -18.66 18.75
N PHE A 324 -15.82 -19.17 17.58
CA PHE A 324 -16.82 -20.22 17.47
C PHE A 324 -16.56 -21.13 16.27
N TRP A 325 -17.07 -22.34 16.34
CA TRP A 325 -17.15 -23.22 15.18
C TRP A 325 -18.51 -23.13 14.49
N MET A 326 -18.50 -23.32 13.18
CA MET A 326 -19.71 -23.56 12.40
C MET A 326 -19.46 -24.58 11.30
N SER A 327 -20.54 -25.12 10.74
CA SER A 327 -20.40 -25.99 9.57
C SER A 327 -19.90 -25.19 8.36
N PHE A 328 -19.08 -25.79 7.51
CA PHE A 328 -18.62 -25.14 6.29
C PHE A 328 -19.79 -24.76 5.36
N SER A 329 -20.88 -25.54 5.38
CA SER A 329 -22.11 -25.19 4.67
C SER A 329 -22.78 -23.92 5.19
N ASP A 330 -22.79 -23.71 6.51
CA ASP A 330 -23.32 -22.48 7.09
C ASP A 330 -22.40 -21.31 6.77
N PHE A 331 -21.08 -21.52 6.81
CA PHE A 331 -20.10 -20.51 6.41
C PHE A 331 -20.35 -19.99 4.99
N LEU A 332 -20.46 -20.88 3.99
CA LEU A 332 -20.75 -20.49 2.60
C LEU A 332 -22.10 -19.80 2.43
N ARG A 333 -23.07 -20.11 3.31
CA ARG A 333 -24.41 -19.52 3.26
C ARG A 333 -24.47 -18.11 3.85
N HIS A 334 -23.71 -17.87 4.92
CA HIS A 334 -23.77 -16.63 5.69
C HIS A 334 -22.71 -15.61 5.28
N TYR A 335 -21.50 -16.05 4.98
CA TYR A 335 -20.40 -15.17 4.60
C TYR A 335 -20.38 -14.91 3.10
N SER A 336 -19.85 -13.75 2.72
CA SER A 336 -19.83 -13.29 1.32
C SER A 336 -18.43 -13.40 0.71
N ARG A 337 -17.39 -13.11 1.50
CA ARG A 337 -16.00 -13.07 1.05
C ARG A 337 -15.09 -13.81 2.02
N LEU A 338 -14.10 -14.50 1.46
CA LEU A 338 -12.95 -15.02 2.17
C LEU A 338 -11.71 -14.36 1.59
N GLU A 339 -10.85 -13.85 2.46
CA GLU A 339 -9.61 -13.15 2.14
C GLU A 339 -8.46 -14.02 2.66
N ILE A 340 -7.47 -14.30 1.83
CA ILE A 340 -6.32 -15.10 2.22
C ILE A 340 -5.04 -14.36 1.82
N CYS A 341 -4.22 -14.05 2.80
CA CYS A 341 -2.91 -13.46 2.59
C CYS A 341 -1.81 -14.51 2.76
N ASN A 342 -1.11 -14.78 1.66
CA ASN A 342 0.02 -15.69 1.66
C ASN A 342 1.34 -14.90 1.73
N LEU A 343 2.32 -15.43 2.46
CA LEU A 343 3.69 -14.88 2.49
C LEU A 343 4.40 -15.00 1.14
N THR A 344 4.08 -16.05 0.39
CA THR A 344 4.51 -16.25 -0.99
C THR A 344 3.29 -16.35 -1.91
N PRO A 345 3.39 -16.02 -3.20
CA PRO A 345 2.28 -16.06 -4.16
C PRO A 345 1.82 -17.47 -4.56
N ASP A 346 2.34 -18.50 -3.87
CA ASP A 346 1.99 -19.90 -4.11
C ASP A 346 0.49 -20.08 -4.09
N THR A 347 -0.04 -20.69 -5.15
CA THR A 347 -1.45 -21.05 -5.17
C THR A 347 -1.69 -22.05 -4.04
N LEU A 348 -2.70 -21.76 -3.22
CA LEU A 348 -3.18 -22.70 -2.21
C LEU A 348 -3.81 -23.95 -2.84
N THR A 349 -3.99 -23.97 -4.16
CA THR A 349 -4.38 -25.14 -4.94
C THR A 349 -3.19 -26.06 -5.29
N SER A 350 -1.96 -25.54 -5.37
CA SER A 350 -0.80 -26.32 -5.83
C SER A 350 -0.03 -27.00 -4.70
N ASP A 351 0.20 -28.31 -4.81
CA ASP A 351 0.83 -29.18 -3.80
C ASP A 351 2.36 -29.03 -3.70
N THR A 352 2.97 -28.29 -4.61
CA THR A 352 4.40 -27.97 -4.62
C THR A 352 4.66 -26.54 -4.11
N TYR A 353 5.76 -26.36 -3.37
CA TYR A 353 6.23 -25.04 -2.98
C TYR A 353 7.00 -24.44 -4.16
N LYS A 354 6.48 -23.39 -4.78
CA LYS A 354 7.09 -22.78 -5.95
C LYS A 354 7.86 -21.53 -5.53
N LYS A 355 9.01 -21.30 -6.15
CA LYS A 355 9.79 -20.08 -5.90
C LYS A 355 9.27 -18.99 -6.81
N TRP A 356 8.43 -18.12 -6.29
CA TRP A 356 7.96 -16.97 -7.04
C TRP A 356 9.00 -15.86 -7.08
N LYS A 357 9.11 -15.21 -8.23
CA LYS A 357 9.89 -13.99 -8.40
C LYS A 357 8.96 -12.79 -8.22
N LEU A 358 9.27 -11.94 -7.24
CA LEU A 358 8.62 -10.65 -7.06
C LEU A 358 9.40 -9.58 -7.82
N THR A 359 8.70 -8.83 -8.66
CA THR A 359 9.18 -7.57 -9.22
C THR A 359 8.27 -6.44 -8.81
N LYS A 360 8.86 -5.41 -8.20
CA LYS A 360 8.16 -4.22 -7.72
C LYS A 360 8.49 -3.03 -8.61
N MET A 361 7.48 -2.27 -8.99
CA MET A 361 7.62 -1.05 -9.78
C MET A 361 6.82 0.08 -9.14
N ASP A 362 7.40 1.26 -9.03
CA ASP A 362 6.75 2.44 -8.48
C ASP A 362 6.32 3.39 -9.60
N GLY A 363 5.23 4.13 -9.38
CA GLY A 363 4.72 5.06 -10.37
C GLY A 363 3.84 6.16 -9.77
N ASN A 364 3.51 7.14 -10.60
CA ASN A 364 2.77 8.33 -10.20
C ASN A 364 1.76 8.72 -11.28
N TRP A 365 0.53 9.02 -10.87
CA TRP A 365 -0.45 9.76 -11.67
C TRP A 365 -0.37 11.23 -11.30
N ARG A 366 -0.16 12.10 -12.29
CA ARG A 366 -0.08 13.55 -12.14
C ARG A 366 -0.95 14.27 -13.16
N ARG A 367 -1.78 15.18 -12.67
CA ARG A 367 -2.70 15.99 -13.48
C ARG A 367 -1.95 16.75 -14.57
N GLY A 368 -2.46 16.66 -15.79
CA GLY A 368 -1.87 17.32 -16.97
C GLY A 368 -0.67 16.59 -17.58
N SER A 369 -0.24 15.47 -17.02
CA SER A 369 0.83 14.62 -17.54
C SER A 369 0.38 13.16 -17.49
N THR A 370 0.70 12.43 -16.42
CA THR A 370 0.50 10.96 -16.35
C THR A 370 -0.86 10.50 -15.84
N ALA A 371 -1.74 11.41 -15.39
CA ALA A 371 -3.08 11.05 -14.89
C ALA A 371 -4.10 10.86 -16.04
N GLY A 372 -3.89 9.82 -16.85
CA GLY A 372 -4.62 9.59 -18.10
C GLY A 372 -6.06 9.08 -17.95
N GLY A 373 -6.41 8.49 -16.81
CA GLY A 373 -7.71 7.84 -16.58
C GLY A 373 -7.81 6.49 -17.32
N CYS A 374 -8.95 5.81 -17.26
CA CYS A 374 -9.11 4.47 -17.83
C CYS A 374 -9.35 4.49 -19.35
N ARG A 375 -9.47 3.30 -19.97
CA ARG A 375 -9.63 3.11 -21.42
C ARG A 375 -10.84 3.81 -22.04
N ASN A 376 -11.82 4.21 -21.21
CA ASN A 376 -12.99 5.03 -21.61
C ASN A 376 -12.60 6.46 -21.99
N TYR A 377 -11.38 6.89 -21.66
CA TYR A 377 -10.83 8.22 -21.95
C TYR A 377 -9.65 8.12 -22.94
N PRO A 378 -9.88 7.72 -24.21
CA PRO A 378 -8.80 7.40 -25.15
C PRO A 378 -7.90 8.59 -25.51
N ASN A 379 -8.35 9.83 -25.25
CA ASN A 379 -7.53 11.03 -25.49
C ASN A 379 -6.34 11.13 -24.53
N THR A 380 -6.46 10.56 -23.33
CA THR A 380 -5.51 10.69 -22.24
C THR A 380 -5.03 9.36 -21.69
N PHE A 381 -5.75 8.25 -21.92
CA PHE A 381 -5.40 6.90 -21.42
C PHE A 381 -3.96 6.49 -21.74
N TRP A 382 -3.50 6.80 -22.95
CA TRP A 382 -2.16 6.45 -23.41
C TRP A 382 -1.05 7.16 -22.64
N MET A 383 -1.35 8.25 -21.92
CA MET A 383 -0.39 9.02 -21.12
C MET A 383 -0.12 8.40 -19.74
N ASN A 384 -0.89 7.38 -19.32
CA ASN A 384 -0.58 6.69 -18.07
C ASN A 384 0.78 5.99 -18.17
N PRO A 385 1.51 5.81 -17.06
CA PRO A 385 2.76 5.04 -17.07
C PRO A 385 2.56 3.64 -17.64
N GLN A 386 3.56 3.12 -18.37
CA GLN A 386 3.50 1.85 -19.07
C GLN A 386 4.64 0.95 -18.58
N TYR A 387 4.36 -0.34 -18.39
CA TYR A 387 5.35 -1.30 -17.86
C TYR A 387 5.37 -2.58 -18.69
N LEU A 388 6.56 -3.01 -19.10
CA LEU A 388 6.78 -4.24 -19.85
C LEU A 388 6.83 -5.42 -18.88
N ILE A 389 6.08 -6.45 -19.23
CA ILE A 389 6.09 -7.77 -18.64
C ILE A 389 6.55 -8.74 -19.72
N LYS A 390 7.73 -9.34 -19.53
CA LYS A 390 8.26 -10.35 -20.44
C LYS A 390 8.16 -11.73 -19.79
N LEU A 391 7.32 -12.58 -20.37
CA LEU A 391 7.09 -13.95 -19.94
C LEU A 391 7.89 -14.89 -20.85
N GLU A 392 8.91 -15.57 -20.33
CA GLU A 392 9.84 -16.36 -21.15
C GLU A 392 9.56 -17.88 -21.09
N GLU A 393 9.18 -18.40 -19.93
CA GLU A 393 9.08 -19.83 -19.65
C GLU A 393 7.67 -20.16 -19.13
N GLU A 394 7.01 -21.14 -19.77
CA GLU A 394 5.72 -21.68 -19.33
C GLU A 394 5.87 -22.44 -18.01
N ASP A 395 4.78 -22.51 -17.24
CA ASP A 395 4.77 -23.24 -15.98
C ASP A 395 4.95 -24.75 -16.23
N GLU A 396 5.61 -25.45 -15.30
CA GLU A 396 5.87 -26.89 -15.44
C GLU A 396 4.60 -27.75 -15.24
N ASP A 397 3.59 -27.21 -14.56
CA ASP A 397 2.37 -27.93 -14.18
C ASP A 397 1.14 -27.40 -14.93
N GLU A 398 0.49 -28.28 -15.69
CA GLU A 398 -0.82 -28.02 -16.32
C GLU A 398 -1.98 -28.28 -15.33
N GLU A 399 -1.96 -27.70 -14.12
CA GLU A 399 -2.99 -27.97 -13.08
C GLU A 399 -4.43 -27.71 -13.59
N ASP A 400 -4.60 -26.78 -14.53
CA ASP A 400 -5.88 -26.38 -15.12
C ASP A 400 -6.08 -26.84 -16.58
N GLY A 401 -5.14 -27.63 -17.15
CA GLY A 401 -5.18 -28.10 -18.54
C GLY A 401 -4.90 -27.03 -19.61
N GLU A 402 -4.45 -25.85 -19.20
CA GLU A 402 -4.02 -24.76 -20.08
C GLU A 402 -2.50 -24.51 -19.91
N SER A 403 -1.75 -24.49 -21.01
CA SER A 403 -0.33 -24.10 -20.98
C SER A 403 -0.18 -22.58 -20.97
N GLY A 404 0.82 -22.08 -20.24
CA GLY A 404 1.14 -20.66 -20.17
C GLY A 404 1.97 -20.31 -18.95
N CYS A 405 2.31 -19.04 -18.83
CA CYS A 405 3.05 -18.45 -17.73
C CYS A 405 2.09 -17.85 -16.71
N THR A 406 2.09 -18.34 -15.48
CA THR A 406 1.24 -17.80 -14.40
C THR A 406 1.93 -16.64 -13.71
N PHE A 407 1.19 -15.55 -13.55
CA PHE A 407 1.63 -14.40 -12.78
C PHE A 407 0.47 -13.69 -12.08
N LEU A 408 0.76 -12.99 -10.98
CA LEU A 408 -0.17 -12.11 -10.30
C LEU A 408 0.27 -10.66 -10.46
N VAL A 409 -0.69 -9.77 -10.69
CA VAL A 409 -0.45 -8.32 -10.69
C VAL A 409 -1.26 -7.70 -9.57
N GLY A 410 -0.57 -7.05 -8.64
CA GLY A 410 -1.14 -6.23 -7.57
C GLY A 410 -0.83 -4.75 -7.79
N LEU A 411 -1.86 -3.93 -8.03
CA LEU A 411 -1.75 -2.47 -8.14
C LEU A 411 -2.22 -1.82 -6.84
N ILE A 412 -1.27 -1.28 -6.06
CA ILE A 412 -1.53 -0.65 -4.76
C ILE A 412 -1.39 0.87 -4.83
N GLN A 413 -2.39 1.63 -4.36
CA GLN A 413 -2.32 3.10 -4.23
C GLN A 413 -1.78 3.52 -2.86
N LYS A 414 -0.84 4.47 -2.84
CA LYS A 414 -0.09 4.86 -1.64
C LYS A 414 -0.73 6.00 -0.86
N HIS A 415 -0.57 5.96 0.47
CA HIS A 415 -0.80 7.06 1.42
C HIS A 415 -2.22 7.65 1.48
N ARG A 416 -3.23 7.01 0.87
CA ARG A 416 -4.60 7.55 0.79
C ARG A 416 -5.25 7.77 2.16
N ARG A 417 -5.03 6.88 3.14
CA ARG A 417 -5.56 7.03 4.51
C ARG A 417 -5.14 8.35 5.16
N ARG A 418 -3.88 8.77 4.98
CA ARG A 418 -3.35 10.06 5.48
C ARG A 418 -4.05 11.28 4.86
N GLN A 419 -4.64 11.12 3.68
CA GLN A 419 -5.31 12.18 2.92
C GLN A 419 -6.79 12.34 3.31
N ARG A 420 -7.36 11.43 4.12
CA ARG A 420 -8.73 11.55 4.64
C ARG A 420 -8.99 12.82 5.43
N LYS A 421 -7.96 13.34 6.13
CA LYS A 421 -8.02 14.65 6.80
C LYS A 421 -8.25 15.82 5.83
N MET A 422 -7.94 15.63 4.54
CA MET A 422 -8.16 16.61 3.46
C MET A 422 -9.48 16.34 2.71
N GLY A 423 -10.28 15.35 3.14
CA GLY A 423 -11.51 14.93 2.49
C GLY A 423 -11.32 14.00 1.29
N GLU A 424 -10.12 13.45 1.09
CA GLU A 424 -9.85 12.45 0.05
C GLU A 424 -10.05 11.01 0.57
N ASP A 425 -10.36 10.08 -0.33
CA ASP A 425 -10.45 8.64 -0.01
C ASP A 425 -9.81 7.80 -1.13
N MET A 426 -9.87 6.47 -1.05
CA MET A 426 -9.35 5.58 -2.10
C MET A 426 -9.87 5.96 -3.50
N HIS A 427 -8.96 6.09 -4.46
CA HIS A 427 -9.35 6.24 -5.86
C HIS A 427 -9.90 4.92 -6.38
N THR A 428 -10.81 4.98 -7.34
CA THR A 428 -11.16 3.81 -8.14
C THR A 428 -10.01 3.51 -9.11
N ILE A 429 -9.27 2.43 -8.89
CA ILE A 429 -8.08 2.05 -9.66
C ILE A 429 -8.28 0.72 -10.38
N GLY A 430 -7.46 0.49 -11.41
CA GLY A 430 -7.44 -0.75 -12.19
C GLY A 430 -6.33 -0.69 -13.25
N PHE A 431 -6.18 -1.75 -14.02
CA PHE A 431 -5.14 -1.84 -15.04
C PHE A 431 -5.58 -2.67 -16.25
N GLY A 432 -4.92 -2.44 -17.39
CA GLY A 432 -5.05 -3.25 -18.60
C GLY A 432 -3.73 -3.86 -19.03
N ILE A 433 -3.78 -5.06 -19.60
CA ILE A 433 -2.62 -5.80 -20.12
C ILE A 433 -2.80 -5.94 -21.64
N TYR A 434 -1.81 -5.49 -22.40
CA TYR A 434 -1.80 -5.49 -23.87
C TYR A 434 -0.63 -6.31 -24.39
N GLU A 435 -0.84 -7.09 -25.43
CA GLU A 435 0.23 -7.84 -26.09
C GLU A 435 1.05 -6.87 -26.98
N VAL A 436 2.38 -6.98 -26.91
CA VAL A 436 3.29 -6.17 -27.73
C VAL A 436 3.35 -6.76 -29.15
N PRO A 437 3.14 -5.95 -30.21
CA PRO A 437 3.28 -6.41 -31.59
C PRO A 437 4.71 -6.87 -31.89
N GLU A 438 4.86 -7.86 -32.77
CA GLU A 438 6.17 -8.42 -33.14
C GLU A 438 7.15 -7.34 -33.65
N GLU A 439 6.65 -6.29 -34.31
CA GLU A 439 7.48 -5.19 -34.83
C GLU A 439 8.15 -4.35 -33.73
N LEU A 440 7.59 -4.37 -32.52
CA LEU A 440 8.08 -3.64 -31.36
C LEU A 440 8.76 -4.56 -30.33
N SER A 441 8.82 -5.86 -30.60
CA SER A 441 9.35 -6.82 -29.63
C SER A 441 10.84 -6.59 -29.37
N GLY A 442 11.23 -6.70 -28.09
CA GLY A 442 12.60 -6.49 -27.63
C GLY A 442 13.00 -5.01 -27.49
N GLN A 443 12.09 -4.07 -27.73
CA GLN A 443 12.33 -2.65 -27.52
C GLN A 443 11.71 -2.21 -26.19
N THR A 444 12.56 -1.71 -25.29
CA THR A 444 12.17 -1.28 -23.93
C THR A 444 11.90 0.21 -23.83
N ASN A 445 12.27 0.98 -24.86
CA ASN A 445 12.32 2.44 -24.84
C ASN A 445 11.17 3.08 -25.64
N ILE A 446 9.97 2.48 -25.61
CA ILE A 446 8.85 2.93 -26.45
C ILE A 446 7.62 3.23 -25.62
N HIS A 447 7.32 4.50 -25.41
CA HIS A 447 6.01 4.84 -24.86
C HIS A 447 4.90 4.68 -25.93
N LEU A 448 4.00 3.69 -25.76
CA LEU A 448 2.97 3.39 -26.76
C LEU A 448 1.99 4.55 -26.91
N SER A 449 1.79 4.98 -28.17
CA SER A 449 0.96 6.14 -28.48
C SER A 449 -0.54 5.86 -28.42
N LYS A 450 -1.33 6.94 -28.46
CA LYS A 450 -2.79 6.88 -28.58
C LYS A 450 -3.29 5.91 -29.65
N ASN A 451 -2.65 5.89 -30.82
CA ASN A 451 -3.10 5.08 -31.95
C ASN A 451 -3.02 3.58 -31.63
N PHE A 452 -1.99 3.15 -30.92
CA PHE A 452 -1.85 1.75 -30.50
C PHE A 452 -3.06 1.30 -29.69
N PHE A 453 -3.44 2.07 -28.66
CA PHE A 453 -4.55 1.68 -27.79
C PHE A 453 -5.89 1.75 -28.48
N LEU A 454 -6.06 2.57 -29.52
CA LEU A 454 -7.29 2.64 -30.32
C LEU A 454 -7.47 1.40 -31.21
N THR A 455 -6.38 0.83 -31.73
CA THR A 455 -6.43 -0.32 -32.64
C THR A 455 -6.30 -1.67 -31.92
N ASN A 456 -5.68 -1.69 -30.74
CA ASN A 456 -5.42 -2.92 -29.99
C ASN A 456 -6.39 -3.07 -28.81
N ARG A 457 -6.97 -4.27 -28.67
CA ARG A 457 -7.75 -4.64 -27.49
C ARG A 457 -6.82 -5.11 -26.37
N ALA A 458 -7.22 -4.87 -25.12
CA ALA A 458 -6.54 -5.48 -24.00
C ALA A 458 -6.64 -7.00 -24.11
N ARG A 459 -5.54 -7.71 -23.89
CA ARG A 459 -5.50 -9.16 -23.78
C ARG A 459 -6.21 -9.59 -22.51
N GLU A 460 -5.81 -8.98 -21.41
CA GLU A 460 -6.40 -9.15 -20.09
C GLU A 460 -6.52 -7.80 -19.39
N ARG A 461 -7.29 -7.74 -18.31
CA ARG A 461 -7.47 -6.52 -17.51
C ARG A 461 -7.84 -6.91 -16.08
N SER A 462 -7.68 -5.96 -15.16
CA SER A 462 -8.31 -6.11 -13.84
C SER A 462 -9.82 -6.32 -13.99
N ASP A 463 -10.39 -7.26 -13.25
CA ASP A 463 -11.81 -7.65 -13.38
C ASP A 463 -12.75 -6.45 -13.30
N THR A 464 -12.48 -5.56 -12.33
CA THR A 464 -13.23 -4.33 -12.12
C THR A 464 -12.31 -3.21 -11.65
N PHE A 465 -12.66 -1.98 -12.02
CA PHE A 465 -12.11 -0.80 -11.39
C PHE A 465 -12.81 -0.60 -10.06
N ILE A 466 -12.07 -0.68 -8.96
CA ILE A 466 -12.64 -0.67 -7.61
C ILE A 466 -11.88 0.31 -6.71
N ASN A 467 -12.61 0.89 -5.76
CA ASN A 467 -12.10 1.84 -4.76
C ASN A 467 -11.48 1.13 -3.55
N LEU A 468 -10.58 0.18 -3.79
CA LEU A 468 -9.79 -0.49 -2.77
C LEU A 468 -8.35 0.02 -2.79
N ARG A 469 -7.63 -0.21 -1.68
CA ARG A 469 -6.21 0.11 -1.60
C ARG A 469 -5.37 -0.63 -2.64
N GLU A 470 -5.69 -1.89 -2.88
CA GLU A 470 -5.02 -2.72 -3.88
C GLU A 470 -6.05 -3.44 -4.76
N VAL A 471 -5.73 -3.54 -6.04
CA VAL A 471 -6.44 -4.36 -7.02
C VAL A 471 -5.50 -5.46 -7.47
N LEU A 472 -5.89 -6.70 -7.21
CA LEU A 472 -5.09 -7.88 -7.47
C LEU A 472 -5.85 -8.86 -8.37
N ASN A 473 -5.17 -9.33 -9.41
CA ASN A 473 -5.67 -10.35 -10.31
C ASN A 473 -4.56 -11.35 -10.67
N ARG A 474 -4.95 -12.62 -10.78
CA ARG A 474 -4.10 -13.72 -11.23
C ARG A 474 -4.38 -13.97 -12.72
N PHE A 475 -3.31 -14.12 -13.49
CA PHE A 475 -3.36 -14.31 -14.94
C PHE A 475 -2.52 -15.50 -15.35
N LYS A 476 -2.91 -16.12 -16.47
CA LYS A 476 -2.09 -17.10 -17.19
C LYS A 476 -2.08 -16.70 -18.66
N LEU A 477 -0.90 -16.36 -19.18
CA LEU A 477 -0.73 -15.89 -20.57
C LEU A 477 0.36 -16.70 -21.26
N PRO A 478 0.31 -16.86 -22.59
CA PRO A 478 1.40 -17.52 -23.31
C PRO A 478 2.71 -16.70 -23.18
N PRO A 479 3.88 -17.33 -23.37
CA PRO A 479 5.15 -16.62 -23.43
C PRO A 479 5.11 -15.49 -24.46
N GLY A 480 5.65 -14.34 -24.09
CA GLY A 480 5.57 -13.13 -24.89
C GLY A 480 5.82 -11.85 -24.09
N GLU A 481 5.68 -10.73 -24.78
CA GLU A 481 5.86 -9.39 -24.23
C GLU A 481 4.51 -8.69 -24.09
N TYR A 482 4.28 -8.11 -22.92
CA TYR A 482 3.00 -7.48 -22.57
C TYR A 482 3.23 -6.11 -21.92
N ILE A 483 2.38 -5.14 -22.24
CA ILE A 483 2.35 -3.84 -21.57
C ILE A 483 1.22 -3.78 -20.56
N LEU A 484 1.59 -3.53 -19.31
CA LEU A 484 0.69 -3.22 -18.21
C LEU A 484 0.51 -1.70 -18.11
N VAL A 485 -0.74 -1.25 -18.14
CA VAL A 485 -1.12 0.17 -18.02
C VAL A 485 -1.98 0.38 -16.77
N PRO A 486 -1.38 0.77 -15.63
CA PRO A 486 -2.13 1.13 -14.42
C PRO A 486 -2.78 2.51 -14.55
N SER A 487 -4.04 2.63 -14.11
CA SER A 487 -4.76 3.89 -14.18
C SER A 487 -5.80 4.04 -13.07
N THR A 488 -6.15 5.28 -12.75
CA THR A 488 -7.41 5.59 -12.09
C THR A 488 -8.57 5.50 -13.09
N PHE A 489 -9.80 5.34 -12.60
CA PHE A 489 -10.97 5.30 -13.47
C PHE A 489 -11.13 6.62 -14.23
N GLU A 490 -11.17 7.74 -13.50
CA GLU A 490 -11.25 9.08 -14.08
C GLU A 490 -9.85 9.68 -14.34
N PRO A 491 -9.66 10.51 -15.37
CA PRO A 491 -8.43 11.28 -15.57
C PRO A 491 -8.21 12.36 -14.50
N ASN A 492 -7.01 12.93 -14.46
CA ASN A 492 -6.63 14.05 -13.59
C ASN A 492 -6.74 13.76 -12.08
N LYS A 493 -6.66 12.49 -11.68
CA LYS A 493 -6.53 12.10 -10.27
C LYS A 493 -5.05 11.97 -9.94
N ASP A 494 -4.57 12.81 -9.02
CA ASP A 494 -3.21 12.70 -8.52
C ASP A 494 -3.11 11.50 -7.56
N GLY A 495 -2.04 10.72 -7.68
CA GLY A 495 -1.82 9.58 -6.82
C GLY A 495 -0.46 8.93 -7.05
N ASP A 496 0.02 8.25 -6.02
CA ASP A 496 1.23 7.42 -6.10
C ASP A 496 0.79 5.97 -6.01
N PHE A 497 1.46 5.10 -6.76
CA PHE A 497 1.14 3.69 -6.76
C PHE A 497 2.40 2.83 -6.79
N CYS A 498 2.22 1.57 -6.47
CA CYS A 498 3.20 0.51 -6.67
C CYS A 498 2.50 -0.63 -7.42
N ILE A 499 3.19 -1.23 -8.37
CA ILE A 499 2.81 -2.49 -8.99
C ILE A 499 3.72 -3.57 -8.42
N ARG A 500 3.12 -4.67 -8.00
CA ARG A 500 3.82 -5.89 -7.63
C ARG A 500 3.44 -6.96 -8.63
N VAL A 501 4.43 -7.50 -9.33
CA VAL A 501 4.22 -8.64 -10.20
C VAL A 501 4.93 -9.85 -9.61
N PHE A 502 4.18 -10.93 -9.47
CA PHE A 502 4.69 -12.18 -8.96
C PHE A 502 4.58 -13.22 -10.07
N SER A 503 5.70 -13.78 -10.52
CA SER A 503 5.70 -14.83 -11.54
C SER A 503 6.24 -16.15 -11.00
N GLU A 504 5.68 -17.27 -11.45
CA GLU A 504 6.14 -18.61 -11.07
C GLU A 504 7.53 -18.89 -11.65
N LYS A 505 7.71 -18.56 -12.93
CA LYS A 505 8.99 -18.64 -13.64
C LYS A 505 9.65 -17.28 -13.76
N LYS A 506 10.92 -17.26 -14.22
CA LYS A 506 11.64 -16.00 -14.41
C LYS A 506 10.90 -15.17 -15.49
N ALA A 507 10.38 -14.03 -15.07
CA ALA A 507 9.92 -12.99 -15.96
C ALA A 507 10.82 -11.77 -15.81
N ASP A 508 11.06 -11.08 -16.93
CA ASP A 508 11.79 -9.81 -16.95
C ASP A 508 10.79 -8.66 -17.01
N TYR A 509 11.11 -7.56 -16.33
CA TYR A 509 10.19 -6.46 -16.13
C TYR A 509 10.92 -5.15 -16.20
N GLN A 510 10.44 -4.24 -17.04
CA GLN A 510 11.05 -2.93 -17.22
C GLN A 510 9.97 -1.86 -17.33
N ALA A 511 10.23 -0.69 -16.76
CA ALA A 511 9.39 0.47 -17.04
C ALA A 511 9.60 0.84 -18.51
N VAL A 512 8.50 1.00 -19.24
CA VAL A 512 8.56 1.38 -20.64
C VAL A 512 8.33 2.87 -20.69
N ASP A 513 9.39 3.58 -20.99
CA ASP A 513 9.39 5.03 -21.14
C ASP A 513 10.36 5.39 -22.27
N ASP A 514 10.24 6.60 -22.78
CA ASP A 514 11.19 7.09 -23.78
C ASP A 514 12.55 7.32 -23.11
N GLU A 515 13.66 6.94 -23.77
CA GLU A 515 14.99 7.32 -23.30
C GLU A 515 15.13 8.85 -23.32
N ILE A 516 15.95 9.38 -22.40
CA ILE A 516 16.29 10.81 -22.42
C ILE A 516 17.19 11.06 -23.63
N GLU A 517 16.58 11.38 -24.76
CA GLU A 517 17.27 11.64 -26.02
C GLU A 517 17.08 13.12 -26.44
N ALA A 518 18.15 13.75 -26.90
CA ALA A 518 18.16 15.12 -27.38
C ALA A 518 18.79 15.17 -28.78
N ASN A 519 18.01 14.88 -29.80
CA ASN A 519 18.40 15.00 -31.20
C ASN A 519 18.11 16.41 -31.71
N LEU A 520 19.00 17.35 -31.37
CA LEU A 520 18.93 18.72 -31.86
C LEU A 520 19.82 18.86 -33.10
N GLU A 521 19.40 19.68 -34.06
CA GLU A 521 20.28 20.10 -35.14
C GLU A 521 21.40 20.95 -34.51
N GLU A 522 22.64 20.45 -34.53
CA GLU A 522 23.80 21.24 -34.16
C GLU A 522 24.05 22.30 -35.24
N PHE A 523 24.01 23.57 -34.85
CA PHE A 523 24.32 24.68 -35.72
C PHE A 523 25.81 25.02 -35.56
N ASP A 524 26.65 24.52 -36.47
CA ASP A 524 28.04 24.99 -36.61
C ASP A 524 28.02 26.26 -37.47
N ILE A 525 27.85 27.41 -36.82
CA ILE A 525 27.74 28.72 -37.49
C ILE A 525 29.13 29.34 -37.48
N SER A 526 29.80 29.33 -38.64
CA SER A 526 31.07 30.03 -38.79
C SER A 526 30.84 31.54 -38.99
N GLU A 527 31.89 32.34 -38.75
CA GLU A 527 31.88 33.77 -39.07
C GLU A 527 31.45 34.06 -40.53
N ASP A 528 31.78 33.16 -41.45
CA ASP A 528 31.49 33.31 -42.89
C ASP A 528 30.00 33.09 -43.21
N ASP A 529 29.25 32.46 -42.31
CA ASP A 529 27.80 32.21 -42.46
C ASP A 529 26.94 33.40 -42.01
N ILE A 530 27.55 34.41 -41.37
CA ILE A 530 26.86 35.57 -40.82
C ILE A 530 26.98 36.76 -41.77
N ASP A 531 25.87 37.10 -42.43
CA ASP A 531 25.79 38.24 -43.36
C ASP A 531 26.13 39.59 -42.68
N ASP A 532 26.81 40.47 -43.44
CA ASP A 532 27.24 41.80 -43.01
C ASP A 532 26.07 42.68 -42.50
N GLY A 533 24.87 42.48 -43.03
CA GLY A 533 23.65 43.15 -42.57
C GLY A 533 23.28 42.77 -41.14
N PHE A 534 23.45 41.50 -40.79
CA PHE A 534 23.22 41.01 -39.43
C PHE A 534 24.30 41.53 -38.47
N ARG A 535 25.59 41.51 -38.88
CA ARG A 535 26.69 42.07 -38.08
C ARG A 535 26.47 43.54 -37.71
N ARG A 536 26.01 44.36 -38.66
CA ARG A 536 25.69 45.78 -38.42
C ARG A 536 24.51 45.97 -37.48
N LEU A 537 23.45 45.17 -37.64
CA LEU A 537 22.27 45.27 -36.79
C LEU A 537 22.60 44.85 -35.35
N PHE A 538 23.40 43.79 -35.19
CA PHE A 538 23.90 43.35 -33.89
C PHE A 538 24.71 44.44 -33.20
N ALA A 539 25.71 45.02 -33.87
CA ALA A 539 26.53 46.09 -33.31
C ALA A 539 25.71 47.33 -32.89
N GLN A 540 24.62 47.63 -33.59
CA GLN A 540 23.71 48.72 -33.22
C GLN A 540 22.91 48.42 -31.94
N LEU A 541 22.62 47.15 -31.67
CA LEU A 541 21.82 46.70 -30.53
C LEU A 541 22.68 46.39 -29.30
N ALA A 542 23.90 45.91 -29.51
CA ALA A 542 24.85 45.52 -28.46
C ALA A 542 25.50 46.73 -27.76
N GLY A 543 25.70 47.85 -28.45
CA GLY A 543 26.28 49.04 -27.81
C GLY A 543 27.82 49.02 -27.76
N GLU A 544 28.42 49.65 -26.75
CA GLU A 544 29.88 49.90 -26.69
C GLU A 544 30.70 48.67 -26.25
N ASP A 545 30.11 47.76 -25.49
CA ASP A 545 30.72 46.51 -25.02
C ASP A 545 30.61 45.37 -26.04
N ALA A 546 29.85 45.57 -27.13
CA ALA A 546 29.64 44.61 -28.21
C ALA A 546 29.05 43.26 -27.75
N GLU A 547 28.34 43.28 -26.62
CA GLU A 547 27.68 42.13 -26.01
C GLU A 547 26.17 42.38 -25.85
N ILE A 548 25.37 41.33 -25.71
CA ILE A 548 23.93 41.46 -25.44
C ILE A 548 23.58 40.75 -24.15
N SER A 549 23.25 41.52 -23.11
CA SER A 549 22.79 40.98 -21.83
C SER A 549 21.40 40.36 -21.94
N ALA A 550 21.04 39.53 -20.96
CA ALA A 550 19.69 38.94 -20.88
C ALA A 550 18.57 40.00 -20.84
N PHE A 551 18.84 41.18 -20.25
CA PHE A 551 17.87 42.30 -20.20
C PHE A 551 17.70 42.98 -21.56
N GLU A 552 18.78 43.14 -22.30
CA GLU A 552 18.75 43.67 -23.67
C GLU A 552 18.10 42.67 -24.62
N LEU A 553 18.45 41.38 -24.51
CA LEU A 553 17.82 40.30 -25.26
C LEU A 553 16.30 40.28 -25.04
N GLN A 554 15.85 40.40 -23.79
CA GLN A 554 14.42 40.50 -23.48
C GLN A 554 13.78 41.69 -24.18
N THR A 555 14.43 42.85 -24.15
CA THR A 555 13.91 44.08 -24.76
C THR A 555 13.83 43.96 -26.28
N ILE A 556 14.85 43.37 -26.90
CA ILE A 556 14.93 43.12 -28.34
C ILE A 556 13.82 42.16 -28.77
N LEU A 557 13.74 40.97 -28.15
CA LEU A 557 12.75 39.95 -28.49
C LEU A 557 11.32 40.44 -28.26
N ARG A 558 11.07 41.21 -27.20
CA ARG A 558 9.76 41.83 -26.95
C ARG A 558 9.37 42.81 -28.05
N ARG A 559 10.31 43.65 -28.53
CA ARG A 559 10.05 44.58 -29.64
C ARG A 559 9.83 43.85 -30.97
N VAL A 560 10.52 42.74 -31.20
CA VAL A 560 10.33 41.90 -32.41
C VAL A 560 8.96 41.23 -32.38
N LEU A 561 8.59 40.59 -31.27
CA LEU A 561 7.29 39.94 -31.10
C LEU A 561 6.12 40.92 -31.16
N ALA A 562 6.26 42.14 -30.63
CA ALA A 562 5.23 43.16 -30.70
C ALA A 562 4.85 43.54 -32.16
N LYS A 563 5.71 43.26 -33.14
CA LYS A 563 5.46 43.49 -34.57
C LYS A 563 4.89 42.26 -35.29
N ARG A 564 4.82 41.10 -34.64
CA ARG A 564 4.40 39.80 -35.19
C ARG A 564 3.00 39.45 -34.68
N GLN A 565 1.96 39.83 -35.44
CA GLN A 565 0.57 39.51 -35.09
C GLN A 565 0.21 38.02 -35.24
N ASP A 566 1.07 37.26 -35.93
CA ASP A 566 0.98 35.81 -36.13
C ASP A 566 1.34 35.00 -34.87
N ILE A 567 2.07 35.59 -33.92
CA ILE A 567 2.52 34.91 -32.71
C ILE A 567 1.74 35.44 -31.51
N LYS A 568 0.88 34.61 -30.92
CA LYS A 568 0.20 34.91 -29.65
C LYS A 568 1.13 34.53 -28.48
N SER A 569 1.82 35.52 -27.93
CA SER A 569 2.71 35.35 -26.78
C SER A 569 2.66 36.59 -25.89
N ASP A 570 2.77 36.39 -24.57
CA ASP A 570 2.95 37.48 -23.59
C ASP A 570 4.41 37.99 -23.56
N GLY A 571 5.25 37.51 -24.48
CA GLY A 571 6.68 37.82 -24.59
C GLY A 571 7.56 36.81 -23.86
N PHE A 572 8.86 37.10 -23.82
CA PHE A 572 9.84 36.30 -23.07
C PHE A 572 10.06 36.89 -21.68
N SER A 573 10.07 36.03 -20.65
CA SER A 573 10.44 36.45 -19.30
C SER A 573 11.96 36.69 -19.22
N ILE A 574 12.40 37.39 -18.17
CA ILE A 574 13.83 37.64 -18.00
C ILE A 574 14.56 36.34 -17.69
N GLU A 575 13.89 35.39 -17.02
CA GLU A 575 14.40 34.05 -16.74
C GLU A 575 14.65 33.28 -18.05
N THR A 576 13.71 33.32 -19.01
CA THR A 576 13.91 32.69 -20.32
C THR A 576 15.10 33.30 -21.06
N CYS A 577 15.24 34.63 -21.05
CA CYS A 577 16.36 35.29 -21.70
C CYS A 577 17.70 34.99 -21.01
N LYS A 578 17.73 34.86 -19.68
CA LYS A 578 18.93 34.38 -18.96
C LYS A 578 19.30 32.97 -19.38
N ILE A 579 18.34 32.05 -19.46
CA ILE A 579 18.57 30.67 -19.93
C ILE A 579 19.09 30.67 -21.37
N MET A 580 18.56 31.51 -22.27
CA MET A 580 19.05 31.63 -23.65
C MET A 580 20.50 32.12 -23.72
N VAL A 581 20.88 33.08 -22.85
CA VAL A 581 22.26 33.53 -22.73
C VAL A 581 23.14 32.42 -22.18
N ASP A 582 22.76 31.81 -21.05
CA ASP A 582 23.51 30.73 -20.40
C ASP A 582 23.70 29.50 -21.31
N MET A 583 22.76 29.25 -22.23
CA MET A 583 22.83 28.16 -23.21
C MET A 583 23.89 28.39 -24.31
N LEU A 584 24.17 29.65 -24.64
CA LEU A 584 25.04 30.04 -25.76
C LEU A 584 26.36 30.71 -25.31
N ASP A 585 26.47 31.08 -24.03
CA ASP A 585 27.66 31.68 -23.44
C ASP A 585 28.72 30.61 -23.13
N VAL A 586 29.70 30.50 -24.02
CA VAL A 586 30.83 29.56 -23.89
C VAL A 586 31.98 30.12 -23.04
N SER A 587 31.95 31.42 -22.68
CA SER A 587 33.07 32.14 -22.07
C SER A 587 32.77 32.75 -20.69
N PHE A 588 31.62 32.42 -20.11
CA PHE A 588 31.16 32.81 -18.76
C PHE A 588 30.94 34.32 -18.55
N ASN A 589 30.78 35.11 -19.61
CA ASN A 589 30.76 36.57 -19.53
C ASN A 589 29.57 37.28 -20.17
N VAL A 590 28.47 36.58 -20.51
CA VAL A 590 27.37 37.02 -21.40
C VAL A 590 27.63 36.61 -22.86
N LEU A 591 26.58 36.48 -23.69
CA LEU A 591 26.63 36.22 -25.14
C LEU A 591 27.75 37.07 -25.78
N GLN A 592 28.93 36.49 -25.93
CA GLN A 592 30.03 37.11 -26.64
C GLN A 592 29.68 37.15 -28.12
N GLY A 593 29.88 38.33 -28.71
CA GLY A 593 29.59 38.58 -30.11
C GLY A 593 30.28 37.58 -31.02
N ILE A 594 29.60 37.27 -32.14
CA ILE A 594 30.11 36.66 -33.39
C ILE A 594 31.53 36.14 -33.20
N GLU A 595 31.67 34.84 -32.90
CA GLU A 595 32.91 34.17 -32.50
C GLU A 595 34.15 34.81 -33.13
N THR A 596 34.75 35.79 -32.46
CA THR A 596 35.95 36.42 -32.99
C THR A 596 37.09 35.43 -32.81
N GLY A 597 37.45 34.74 -33.89
CA GLY A 597 38.64 33.91 -33.99
C GLY A 597 39.88 34.75 -33.69
N GLY A 598 40.37 34.66 -32.45
CA GLY A 598 41.62 35.24 -32.00
C GLY A 598 42.72 34.17 -31.95
N VAL A 599 43.60 34.22 -32.96
CA VAL A 599 44.94 33.60 -33.14
C VAL A 599 45.61 32.97 -31.91
#